data_AF-A0A452YRK4-F1
#
_entry.id   AF-A0A452YRK4-F1
#
_cell.length_a   1.000
_cell.length_b   1.000
_cell.length_c   1.000
_cell.angle_alpha   90.00
_cell.angle_beta   90.00
_cell.angle_gamma   90.00
#
_symmetry.space_group_name_H-M   'P 1'
#
loop_
_entity.id
_entity.type
_entity.pdbx_description
1 polymer ?
#
loop_
_entity_poly.entity_id
_entity_poly.type
_entity_poly.pdbx_seq_one_letter_code
_entity_poly.pdbx_strand_id
1 'polypeptide(L)'
;SYADVAFLDSVLCLLKPLISYFLRKGTDDEKVMGHITDCSDFELICFEELFEIIRCGKHTKDATSDKIQVPLLIFILGSLLPDLSFKRRIEILDSLLVWVDSISSDPPSLLCSYLEGFHTLIDGCVTILVQNIELLGIIILSVREQSREAANSISGDAMMQLEKNSQDTEQLLVKSTDNAEKSKGPPAGCIIEFCDALEKVISHLTLSIESSWKWHHQLASRLSSLMAKCLLYAKCLKAVTQGNAISSSTRQEVELVQKHWESALEGLAETILGNQEKQCWQVASSMLDYMIKLPNVLAWGNVLSATCSAIEHFCSHAPRISWRLQTEKWLSLLVSGGIEDLKNSETSLINLFCTMLSHAEPEQRSVALQQLGRIIHLAGTAEVGSGSTMTSHLVTHTWNRIAALALYDSSMLLRNHAMALLTEYVPFIDKNHLRSFLASSDSILKGVGQLSCVIEEGYLTRMSLLLLSKACLYSSSEDIALIPESVWRKLENMQTSLTGGFGDVEKDLCRALCQLRTESDAKMVSLSLSFLQPSSILGSQLTDSILFCACSGYQVLTLCLFRL
;
A
#
# COMPACT_ATOMS: atom_id res chain seq x y z
N SER A 1 26.33 24.53 17.77
CA SER A 1 27.16 23.32 17.97
C SER A 1 27.77 22.99 16.63
N TYR A 2 29.11 22.94 16.52
CA TYR A 2 29.83 22.67 15.26
C TYR A 2 30.02 21.16 14.97
N ALA A 3 29.53 20.29 15.86
CA ALA A 3 29.48 18.84 15.65
C ALA A 3 28.03 18.47 15.33
N ASP A 4 27.68 18.62 14.06
CA ASP A 4 26.39 18.21 13.49
C ASP A 4 26.62 16.93 12.66
N VAL A 5 25.58 16.11 12.49
CA VAL A 5 25.65 14.83 11.76
C VAL A 5 26.25 15.01 10.36
N ALA A 6 25.96 16.12 9.69
CA ALA A 6 26.52 16.45 8.38
C ALA A 6 28.06 16.60 8.36
N PHE A 7 28.65 17.14 9.43
CA PHE A 7 30.11 17.23 9.55
C PHE A 7 30.72 15.84 9.74
N LEU A 8 30.09 15.04 10.61
CA LEU A 8 30.53 13.68 10.89
C LEU A 8 30.43 12.79 9.65
N ASP A 9 29.35 12.92 8.88
CA ASP A 9 29.17 12.26 7.59
C ASP A 9 30.31 12.60 6.62
N SER A 10 30.66 13.88 6.49
CA SER A 10 31.77 14.34 5.65
C SER A 10 33.11 13.73 6.06
N VAL A 11 33.38 13.63 7.36
CA VAL A 11 34.60 13.01 7.90
C VAL A 11 34.62 11.51 7.63
N LEU A 12 33.50 10.82 7.88
CA LEU A 12 33.40 9.37 7.65
C LEU A 12 33.47 9.02 6.17
N CYS A 13 32.94 9.84 5.26
CA CYS A 13 33.13 9.65 3.82
C CYS A 13 34.62 9.61 3.41
N LEU A 14 35.48 10.39 4.08
CA LEU A 14 36.92 10.40 3.82
C LEU A 14 37.64 9.22 4.48
N LEU A 15 37.25 8.84 5.70
CA LEU A 15 37.94 7.80 6.48
C LEU A 15 37.50 6.37 6.12
N LYS A 16 36.24 6.18 5.71
CA LYS A 16 35.65 4.86 5.48
C LYS A 16 36.48 3.99 4.52
N PRO A 17 36.98 4.47 3.36
CA PRO A 17 37.81 3.65 2.48
C PRO A 17 39.10 3.14 3.15
N LEU A 18 39.72 3.95 4.02
CA LEU A 18 40.90 3.55 4.77
C LEU A 18 40.55 2.50 5.81
N ILE A 19 39.47 2.73 6.57
CA ILE A 19 39.01 1.79 7.60
C ILE A 19 38.65 0.44 6.97
N SER A 20 37.86 0.43 5.89
CA SER A 20 37.52 -0.79 5.14
C SER A 20 38.76 -1.54 4.66
N TYR A 21 39.78 -0.84 4.16
CA TYR A 21 41.02 -1.45 3.71
C TYR A 21 41.78 -2.14 4.86
N PHE A 22 41.94 -1.46 5.99
CA PHE A 22 42.67 -2.02 7.14
C PHE A 22 41.92 -3.19 7.79
N LEU A 23 40.59 -3.12 7.89
CA LEU A 23 39.77 -4.22 8.42
C LEU A 23 39.86 -5.47 7.52
N ARG A 24 39.74 -5.30 6.20
CA ARG A 24 39.91 -6.42 5.25
C ARG A 24 41.30 -7.04 5.35
N LYS A 25 42.34 -6.21 5.35
CA LYS A 25 43.72 -6.69 5.46
C LYS A 25 43.96 -7.46 6.76
N GLY A 26 43.46 -6.95 7.89
CA GLY A 26 43.54 -7.63 9.19
C GLY A 26 42.89 -9.02 9.14
N THR A 27 41.70 -9.13 8.55
CA THR A 27 41.00 -10.42 8.43
C THR A 27 41.69 -11.43 7.51
N ASP A 28 42.36 -10.96 6.45
CA ASP A 28 43.08 -11.84 5.53
C ASP A 28 44.41 -12.32 6.14
N ASP A 29 45.12 -11.43 6.86
CA ASP A 29 46.36 -11.75 7.56
C ASP A 29 46.10 -12.72 8.75
N GLU A 30 44.97 -12.58 9.47
CA GLU A 30 44.56 -13.51 10.54
C GLU A 30 44.23 -14.93 10.00
N LYS A 31 43.61 -15.04 8.82
CA LYS A 31 43.34 -16.34 8.17
C LYS A 31 44.62 -17.08 7.75
N VAL A 32 45.68 -16.34 7.42
CA VAL A 32 46.99 -16.90 7.03
C VAL A 32 47.78 -17.36 8.27
N MET A 33 47.57 -16.73 9.43
CA MET A 33 48.35 -16.96 10.65
C MET A 33 47.68 -17.93 11.66
N GLY A 34 47.04 -18.99 11.18
CA GLY A 34 46.12 -19.88 11.92
C GLY A 34 46.63 -20.64 13.17
N HIS A 35 47.54 -20.11 14.00
CA HIS A 35 48.11 -20.80 15.15
C HIS A 35 48.46 -19.97 16.39
N ILE A 36 47.92 -18.76 16.59
CA ILE A 36 48.14 -18.00 17.84
C ILE A 36 46.80 -17.74 18.54
N THR A 37 46.60 -18.43 19.67
CA THR A 37 45.35 -18.49 20.45
C THR A 37 45.06 -17.26 21.32
N ASP A 38 45.85 -16.19 21.24
CA ASP A 38 45.71 -14.98 22.08
C ASP A 38 45.83 -13.66 21.27
N CYS A 39 45.42 -13.64 19.99
CA CYS A 39 45.26 -12.35 19.30
C CYS A 39 43.90 -11.77 19.68
N SER A 40 43.90 -10.65 20.41
CA SER A 40 42.70 -9.82 20.56
C SER A 40 42.17 -9.49 19.17
N ASP A 41 40.88 -9.77 18.96
CA ASP A 41 40.14 -9.48 17.73
C ASP A 41 40.53 -8.08 17.20
N PHE A 42 41.12 -7.98 16.00
CA PHE A 42 41.61 -6.72 15.44
C PHE A 42 40.54 -5.62 15.46
N GLU A 43 39.27 -5.98 15.27
CA GLU A 43 38.14 -5.06 15.34
C GLU A 43 37.95 -4.51 16.76
N LEU A 44 38.15 -5.36 17.77
CA LEU A 44 38.12 -4.96 19.18
C LEU A 44 39.27 -3.98 19.46
N ILE A 45 40.50 -4.27 19.02
CA ILE A 45 41.64 -3.36 19.24
C ILE A 45 41.38 -1.98 18.62
N CYS A 46 40.77 -1.93 17.43
CA CYS A 46 40.51 -0.67 16.74
C CYS A 46 39.36 0.14 17.35
N PHE A 47 38.35 -0.52 17.91
CA PHE A 47 37.07 0.10 18.26
C PHE A 47 36.58 -0.19 19.68
N GLU A 48 37.43 -0.72 20.57
CA GLU A 48 37.10 -1.11 21.96
C GLU A 48 36.37 0.01 22.70
N GLU A 49 36.87 1.25 22.62
CA GLU A 49 36.26 2.39 23.29
C GLU A 49 34.83 2.65 22.81
N LEU A 50 34.56 2.52 21.50
CA LEU A 50 33.21 2.68 20.96
C LEU A 50 32.28 1.56 21.47
N PHE A 51 32.78 0.33 21.55
CA PHE A 51 32.02 -0.82 22.04
C PHE A 51 31.75 -0.76 23.54
N GLU A 52 32.70 -0.31 24.35
CA GLU A 52 32.48 -0.11 25.79
C GLU A 52 31.43 0.97 26.06
N ILE A 53 31.52 2.12 25.36
CA ILE A 53 30.57 3.21 25.56
C ILE A 53 29.15 2.76 25.21
N ILE A 54 28.96 2.03 24.09
CA ILE A 54 27.61 1.58 23.72
C ILE A 54 27.10 0.46 24.64
N ARG A 55 27.98 -0.37 25.21
CA ARG A 55 27.60 -1.45 26.14
C ARG A 55 27.21 -0.95 27.53
N CYS A 56 27.89 0.09 28.05
CA CYS A 56 27.69 0.58 29.42
C CYS A 56 26.32 1.23 29.68
N GLY A 57 25.54 1.56 28.63
CA GLY A 57 24.21 2.15 28.78
C GLY A 57 24.19 3.46 29.58
N LYS A 58 23.03 3.83 30.12
CA LYS A 58 22.86 5.06 30.93
C LYS A 58 23.45 5.00 32.36
N HIS A 59 24.17 3.93 32.74
CA HIS A 59 24.49 3.63 34.14
C HIS A 59 25.86 4.10 34.66
N THR A 60 26.69 4.74 33.84
CA THR A 60 27.93 5.36 34.33
C THR A 60 27.62 6.67 35.06
N LYS A 61 27.42 6.56 36.38
CA LYS A 61 27.19 7.69 37.31
C LYS A 61 28.43 8.57 37.54
N ASP A 62 29.59 8.19 37.03
CA ASP A 62 30.84 8.93 37.21
C ASP A 62 31.45 9.28 35.85
N ALA A 63 31.18 10.49 35.37
CA ALA A 63 32.14 11.26 34.58
C ALA A 63 31.69 12.73 34.50
N THR A 64 32.44 13.59 35.16
CA THR A 64 32.46 15.05 34.97
C THR A 64 33.14 15.47 33.65
N SER A 65 33.20 14.60 32.64
CA SER A 65 33.74 14.90 31.31
C SER A 65 32.68 14.71 30.24
N ASP A 66 32.46 15.76 29.42
CA ASP A 66 31.76 15.79 28.14
C ASP A 66 30.56 14.85 27.97
N LYS A 67 29.35 15.42 27.92
CA LYS A 67 28.14 14.70 27.53
C LYS A 67 28.37 14.03 26.18
N ILE A 68 28.73 12.75 26.20
CA ILE A 68 28.89 11.92 25.00
C ILE A 68 27.58 12.03 24.23
N GLN A 69 27.65 12.53 23.01
CA GLN A 69 26.49 12.61 22.15
C GLN A 69 26.22 11.21 21.58
N VAL A 70 25.49 10.41 22.34
CA VAL A 70 25.02 9.06 21.96
C VAL A 70 24.49 9.01 20.52
N PRO A 71 23.71 9.99 20.01
CA PRO A 71 23.29 9.97 18.62
C PRO A 71 24.43 9.91 17.60
N LEU A 72 25.52 10.64 17.85
CA LEU A 72 26.71 10.64 17.00
C LEU A 72 27.44 9.30 17.08
N LEU A 73 27.48 8.66 18.26
CA LEU A 73 28.04 7.32 18.40
C LEU A 73 27.25 6.29 17.58
N ILE A 74 25.92 6.33 17.64
CA ILE A 74 25.05 5.46 16.82
C ILE A 74 25.33 5.70 15.33
N PHE A 75 25.50 6.95 14.92
CA PHE A 75 25.84 7.32 13.54
C PHE A 75 27.19 6.73 13.09
N ILE A 76 28.24 6.83 13.92
CA ILE A 76 29.56 6.24 13.64
C ILE A 76 29.44 4.72 13.53
N LEU A 77 28.83 4.08 14.52
CA LEU A 77 28.66 2.61 14.54
C LEU A 77 27.88 2.12 13.32
N GLY A 78 26.80 2.83 12.95
CA GLY A 78 26.03 2.52 11.74
C GLY A 78 26.84 2.62 10.46
N SER A 79 27.71 3.63 10.37
CA SER A 79 28.57 3.85 9.20
C SER A 79 29.64 2.76 9.04
N LEU A 80 30.17 2.26 10.16
CA LEU A 80 31.21 1.21 10.24
C LEU A 80 30.62 -0.20 10.13
N LEU A 81 29.34 -0.37 10.45
CA LEU A 81 28.67 -1.67 10.54
C LEU A 81 28.93 -2.62 9.34
N PRO A 82 28.88 -2.15 8.07
CA PRO A 82 29.11 -3.01 6.91
C PRO A 82 30.51 -3.61 6.84
N ASP A 83 31.50 -2.97 7.46
CA ASP A 83 32.91 -3.35 7.42
C ASP A 83 33.31 -4.30 8.55
N LEU A 84 32.48 -4.41 9.60
CA LEU A 84 32.74 -5.24 10.79
C LEU A 84 32.33 -6.70 10.58
N SER A 85 32.83 -7.60 11.42
CA SER A 85 32.44 -9.02 11.45
C SER A 85 31.00 -9.23 11.94
N PHE A 86 30.39 -10.38 11.61
CA PHE A 86 29.05 -10.72 12.10
C PHE A 86 28.96 -10.71 13.63
N LYS A 87 30.02 -11.16 14.32
CA LYS A 87 30.10 -11.14 15.78
C LYS A 87 29.93 -9.72 16.32
N ARG A 88 30.67 -8.75 15.77
CA ARG A 88 30.59 -7.34 16.20
C ARG A 88 29.30 -6.66 15.78
N ARG A 89 28.77 -6.98 14.58
CA ARG A 89 27.45 -6.51 14.15
C ARG A 89 26.35 -6.89 15.13
N ILE A 90 26.32 -8.16 15.56
CA ILE A 90 25.35 -8.67 16.53
C ILE A 90 25.53 -7.98 17.88
N GLU A 91 26.75 -7.88 18.38
CA GLU A 91 27.05 -7.22 19.66
C GLU A 91 26.61 -5.74 19.68
N ILE A 92 26.83 -5.01 18.58
CA ILE A 92 26.37 -3.62 18.43
C ILE A 92 24.84 -3.55 18.48
N LEU A 93 24.15 -4.40 17.71
CA LEU A 93 22.68 -4.42 17.69
C LEU A 93 22.10 -4.73 19.07
N ASP A 94 22.64 -5.72 19.77
CA ASP A 94 22.18 -6.07 21.12
C ASP A 94 22.45 -4.95 22.13
N SER A 95 23.60 -4.28 22.04
CA SER A 95 23.94 -3.15 22.92
C SER A 95 23.02 -1.95 22.69
N LEU A 96 22.59 -1.73 21.45
CA LEU A 96 21.71 -0.62 21.08
C LEU A 96 20.30 -0.73 21.64
N LEU A 97 19.85 -1.91 22.05
CA LEU A 97 18.52 -2.10 22.65
C LEU A 97 18.31 -1.21 23.88
N VAL A 98 19.35 -0.98 24.68
CA VAL A 98 19.29 -0.13 25.88
C VAL A 98 19.14 1.35 25.53
N TRP A 99 19.52 1.73 24.30
CA TRP A 99 19.53 3.13 23.85
C TRP A 99 18.28 3.55 23.10
N VAL A 100 17.46 2.61 22.63
CA VAL A 100 16.23 2.91 21.87
C VAL A 100 15.24 3.79 22.66
N ASP A 101 15.14 3.57 23.97
CA ASP A 101 14.28 4.36 24.87
C ASP A 101 14.83 5.79 25.11
N SER A 102 16.05 6.08 24.68
CA SER A 102 16.68 7.40 24.82
C SER A 102 16.04 8.44 23.92
N ILE A 103 15.47 8.04 22.79
CA ILE A 103 14.76 8.93 21.85
C ILE A 103 13.62 9.68 22.55
N SER A 104 12.91 9.00 23.46
CA SER A 104 11.76 9.57 24.16
C SER A 104 12.12 10.27 25.48
N SER A 105 13.27 9.92 26.07
CA SER A 105 13.69 10.40 27.40
C SER A 105 14.69 11.55 27.36
N ASP A 106 15.43 11.72 26.27
CA ASP A 106 16.43 12.78 26.10
C ASP A 106 15.80 14.08 25.57
N PRO A 107 16.51 15.23 25.64
CA PRO A 107 15.99 16.51 25.17
C PRO A 107 15.57 16.47 23.69
N PRO A 108 14.43 17.10 23.30
CA PRO A 108 13.97 17.13 21.91
C PRO A 108 15.00 17.69 20.91
N SER A 109 15.96 18.50 21.39
CA SER A 109 17.05 19.03 20.57
C SER A 109 17.98 17.95 19.98
N LEU A 110 18.03 16.75 20.57
CA LEU A 110 18.83 15.63 20.09
C LEU A 110 18.04 14.68 19.17
N LEU A 111 16.73 14.89 19.02
CA LEU A 111 15.86 13.97 18.31
C LEU A 111 16.30 13.76 16.86
N CYS A 112 16.62 14.84 16.13
CA CYS A 112 17.06 14.73 14.74
C CYS A 112 18.33 13.88 14.63
N SER A 113 19.32 14.14 15.48
CA SER A 113 20.56 13.37 15.52
C SER A 113 20.31 11.91 15.84
N TYR A 114 19.36 11.60 16.74
CA TYR A 114 18.98 10.21 17.03
C TYR A 114 18.35 9.53 15.82
N LEU A 115 17.40 10.19 15.17
CA LEU A 115 16.73 9.66 13.97
C LEU A 115 17.73 9.43 12.83
N GLU A 116 18.70 10.33 12.64
CA GLU A 116 19.75 10.20 11.63
C GLU A 116 20.78 9.13 12.00
N GLY A 117 21.15 9.01 13.27
CA GLY A 117 22.01 7.93 13.76
C GLY A 117 21.38 6.56 13.51
N PHE A 118 20.12 6.37 13.91
CA PHE A 118 19.39 5.13 13.64
C PHE A 118 19.13 4.91 12.15
N HIS A 119 18.89 5.97 11.36
CA HIS A 119 18.81 5.84 9.90
C HIS A 119 20.10 5.27 9.33
N THR A 120 21.25 5.79 9.74
CA THR A 120 22.57 5.34 9.27
C THR A 120 22.86 3.90 9.69
N LEU A 121 22.46 3.52 10.90
CA LEU A 121 22.55 2.14 11.38
C LEU A 121 21.71 1.18 10.53
N ILE A 122 20.42 1.48 10.33
CA ILE A 122 19.53 0.61 9.57
C ILE A 122 19.96 0.55 8.09
N ASP A 123 20.48 1.64 7.53
CA ASP A 123 21.03 1.65 6.15
C ASP A 123 22.29 0.79 6.03
N GLY A 124 23.16 0.81 7.05
CA GLY A 124 24.28 -0.12 7.18
C GLY A 124 23.82 -1.58 7.21
N CYS A 125 22.76 -1.89 7.97
CA CYS A 125 22.14 -3.22 7.98
C CYS A 125 21.59 -3.61 6.60
N VAL A 126 20.90 -2.70 5.90
CA VAL A 126 20.39 -2.94 4.54
C VAL A 126 21.54 -3.27 3.59
N THR A 127 22.65 -2.55 3.68
CA THR A 127 23.86 -2.81 2.88
C THR A 127 24.38 -4.24 3.10
N ILE A 128 24.46 -4.67 4.36
CA ILE A 128 24.88 -6.03 4.73
C ILE A 128 23.92 -7.07 4.15
N LEU A 129 22.61 -6.85 4.29
CA LEU A 129 21.59 -7.78 3.81
C LEU A 129 21.63 -7.92 2.29
N VAL A 130 21.71 -6.80 1.56
CA VAL A 130 21.83 -6.78 0.10
C VAL A 130 23.06 -7.56 -0.35
N GLN A 131 24.22 -7.30 0.23
CA GLN A 131 25.46 -8.01 -0.11
C GLN A 131 25.31 -9.52 0.09
N ASN A 132 24.69 -9.97 1.19
CA ASN A 132 24.52 -11.40 1.45
C ASN A 132 23.47 -12.05 0.53
N ILE A 133 22.39 -11.35 0.18
CA ILE A 133 21.40 -11.83 -0.79
C ILE A 133 22.02 -11.96 -2.18
N GLU A 134 22.81 -10.97 -2.61
CA GLU A 134 23.52 -10.99 -3.90
C GLU A 134 24.62 -12.06 -3.94
N LEU A 135 25.33 -12.30 -2.83
CA LEU A 135 26.29 -13.41 -2.71
C LEU A 135 25.65 -14.79 -2.89
N LEU A 136 24.34 -14.90 -2.62
CA LEU A 136 23.54 -16.10 -2.87
C LEU A 136 22.96 -16.14 -4.30
N GLY A 137 23.30 -15.16 -5.16
CA GLY A 137 22.85 -15.09 -6.55
C GLY A 137 21.42 -14.56 -6.75
N ILE A 138 20.81 -14.01 -5.70
CA ILE A 138 19.41 -13.55 -5.73
C ILE A 138 19.36 -12.06 -6.12
N ILE A 139 18.48 -11.71 -7.06
CA ILE A 139 18.23 -10.32 -7.43
C ILE A 139 17.44 -9.61 -6.33
N ILE A 140 17.85 -8.40 -6.00
CA ILE A 140 17.21 -7.54 -4.99
C ILE A 140 15.88 -7.00 -5.50
N LEU A 141 14.82 -7.26 -4.73
CA LEU A 141 13.53 -6.64 -4.90
C LEU A 141 13.56 -5.21 -4.34
N SER A 142 13.37 -4.19 -5.19
CA SER A 142 13.43 -2.78 -4.76
C SER A 142 12.36 -1.92 -5.43
N VAL A 143 12.02 -0.80 -4.78
CA VAL A 143 11.10 0.21 -5.32
C VAL A 143 11.81 0.95 -6.46
N ARG A 144 11.16 1.08 -7.63
CA ARG A 144 11.66 1.92 -8.72
C ARG A 144 11.62 3.38 -8.27
N GLU A 145 12.79 4.00 -8.10
CA GLU A 145 12.85 5.44 -7.86
C GLU A 145 12.43 6.18 -9.13
N GLN A 146 11.26 6.81 -9.12
CA GLN A 146 10.97 7.86 -10.10
C GLN A 146 11.91 9.02 -9.80
N SER A 147 12.85 9.29 -10.71
CA SER A 147 13.85 10.34 -10.58
C SER A 147 13.22 11.68 -10.17
N ARG A 148 13.78 12.32 -9.14
CA ARG A 148 13.37 13.63 -8.59
C ARG A 148 13.46 14.81 -9.57
N GLU A 149 13.89 14.61 -10.81
CA GLU A 149 14.05 15.68 -11.81
C GLU A 149 12.73 16.11 -12.48
N ALA A 150 11.65 15.35 -12.34
CA ALA A 150 10.35 15.67 -12.92
C ALA A 150 9.47 16.63 -12.07
N ALA A 151 9.98 17.18 -10.96
CA ALA A 151 9.21 18.05 -10.08
C ALA A 151 9.03 19.49 -10.59
N ASN A 152 9.63 19.87 -11.73
CA ASN A 152 9.62 21.25 -12.24
C ASN A 152 8.92 21.46 -13.58
N SER A 153 8.16 20.49 -14.11
CA SER A 153 7.34 20.72 -15.30
C SER A 153 5.89 20.33 -15.05
N ILE A 154 5.09 21.33 -14.66
CA ILE A 154 3.63 21.29 -14.82
C ILE A 154 3.37 21.37 -16.33
N SER A 155 3.16 20.22 -16.96
CA SER A 155 2.60 20.11 -18.31
C SER A 155 1.66 18.91 -18.33
N GLY A 156 0.41 19.16 -18.71
CA GLY A 156 -0.74 18.23 -18.61
C GLY A 156 -0.74 17.07 -19.61
N ASP A 157 0.41 16.63 -20.10
CA ASP A 157 0.51 15.59 -21.15
C ASP A 157 1.19 14.28 -20.69
N ALA A 158 1.47 14.13 -19.41
CA ALA A 158 2.15 12.93 -18.86
C ALA A 158 1.29 11.64 -18.87
N MET A 159 -0.01 11.74 -19.18
CA MET A 159 -0.94 10.59 -19.15
C MET A 159 -0.80 9.67 -20.38
N MET A 160 -0.23 10.14 -21.50
CA MET A 160 -0.15 9.38 -22.76
C MET A 160 1.20 8.68 -23.01
N GLN A 161 2.12 8.68 -22.04
CA GLN A 161 3.41 7.95 -22.17
C GLN A 161 3.53 6.71 -21.27
N LEU A 162 2.50 6.39 -20.46
CA LEU A 162 2.51 5.20 -19.61
C LEU A 162 2.24 3.90 -20.40
N GLU A 163 1.66 4.00 -21.61
CA GLU A 163 1.20 2.84 -22.39
C GLU A 163 2.27 2.21 -23.31
N LYS A 164 3.49 2.76 -23.40
CA LYS A 164 4.50 2.27 -24.36
C LYS A 164 5.71 1.55 -23.75
N ASN A 165 5.77 1.43 -22.43
CA ASN A 165 6.89 0.73 -21.75
C ASN A 165 6.48 -0.61 -21.10
N SER A 166 5.31 -1.17 -21.47
CA SER A 166 4.79 -2.43 -20.90
C SER A 166 5.32 -3.71 -21.58
N GLN A 167 6.43 -3.64 -22.32
CA GLN A 167 7.00 -4.81 -23.02
C GLN A 167 8.43 -5.20 -22.64
N ASP A 168 8.97 -4.71 -21.53
CA ASP A 168 10.14 -5.34 -20.91
C ASP A 168 9.72 -6.05 -19.63
N THR A 169 9.29 -7.30 -19.82
CA THR A 169 9.15 -8.27 -18.73
C THR A 169 10.55 -8.59 -18.21
N GLU A 170 11.04 -7.83 -17.23
CA GLU A 170 12.19 -8.26 -16.42
C GLU A 170 11.73 -9.45 -15.57
N GLN A 171 11.75 -10.63 -16.18
CA GLN A 171 11.78 -11.90 -15.47
C GLN A 171 13.00 -11.87 -14.53
N LEU A 172 12.79 -12.26 -13.28
CA LEU A 172 13.82 -12.52 -12.25
C LEU A 172 14.95 -13.41 -12.84
N LEU A 173 15.92 -12.79 -13.50
CA LEU A 173 17.02 -13.49 -14.17
C LEU A 173 18.16 -13.68 -13.17
N VAL A 174 18.18 -14.85 -12.49
CA VAL A 174 19.31 -15.28 -11.66
C VAL A 174 20.60 -15.05 -12.45
N LYS A 175 21.52 -14.23 -11.92
CA LYS A 175 22.82 -14.02 -12.56
C LYS A 175 23.59 -15.35 -12.49
N SER A 176 23.76 -16.01 -13.63
CA SER A 176 24.68 -17.14 -13.75
C SER A 176 26.11 -16.62 -13.62
N THR A 177 26.66 -16.64 -12.41
CA THR A 177 28.06 -16.29 -12.20
C THR A 177 28.92 -17.53 -12.45
N ASP A 178 29.22 -17.81 -13.72
CA ASP A 178 30.36 -18.66 -14.05
C ASP A 178 31.63 -17.85 -13.78
N ASN A 179 32.46 -18.36 -12.87
CA ASN A 179 33.77 -17.85 -12.44
C ASN A 179 33.75 -16.76 -11.34
N ALA A 180 33.44 -17.17 -10.11
CA ALA A 180 33.99 -16.54 -8.91
C ALA A 180 34.56 -17.64 -8.02
N GLU A 181 35.82 -17.49 -7.60
CA GLU A 181 36.40 -18.29 -6.51
C GLU A 181 35.37 -18.34 -5.37
N LYS A 182 35.01 -19.54 -4.92
CA LYS A 182 34.09 -19.74 -3.80
C LYS A 182 34.73 -19.19 -2.53
N SER A 183 34.67 -17.88 -2.32
CA SER A 183 34.82 -17.29 -1.00
C SER A 183 33.71 -17.92 -0.16
N LYS A 184 34.06 -18.78 0.80
CA LYS A 184 33.09 -19.34 1.74
C LYS A 184 32.39 -18.15 2.40
N GLY A 185 31.11 -17.96 2.08
CA GLY A 185 30.28 -16.97 2.75
C GLY A 185 30.21 -17.22 4.26
N PRO A 186 29.74 -16.25 5.04
CA PRO A 186 29.59 -16.39 6.48
C PRO A 186 28.71 -17.62 6.84
N PRO A 187 28.95 -18.28 7.99
CA PRO A 187 28.15 -19.42 8.42
C PRO A 187 26.66 -19.04 8.50
N ALA A 188 25.77 -19.93 8.03
CA ALA A 188 24.33 -19.69 8.04
C ALA A 188 23.79 -19.31 9.43
N GLY A 189 24.35 -19.88 10.51
CA GLY A 189 24.00 -19.53 11.89
C GLY A 189 24.23 -18.05 12.21
N CYS A 190 25.37 -17.47 11.82
CA CYS A 190 25.68 -16.07 12.07
C CYS A 190 24.74 -15.12 11.31
N ILE A 191 24.29 -15.51 10.10
CA ILE A 191 23.34 -14.72 9.32
C ILE A 191 21.97 -14.70 10.02
N ILE A 192 21.49 -15.86 10.48
CA ILE A 192 20.21 -15.97 11.18
C ILE A 192 20.24 -15.17 12.49
N GLU A 193 21.29 -15.32 13.29
CA GLU A 193 21.47 -14.55 14.53
C GLU A 193 21.49 -13.04 14.29
N PHE A 194 22.16 -12.59 13.22
CA PHE A 194 22.15 -11.18 12.82
C PHE A 194 20.75 -10.70 12.43
N CYS A 195 20.01 -11.47 11.62
CA CYS A 195 18.62 -11.15 11.27
C CYS A 195 17.73 -11.06 12.52
N ASP A 196 17.89 -11.98 13.48
CA ASP A 196 17.11 -11.99 14.73
C ASP A 196 17.43 -10.77 15.61
N ALA A 197 18.71 -10.43 15.78
CA ALA A 197 19.13 -9.23 16.50
C ALA A 197 18.57 -7.95 15.86
N LEU A 198 18.59 -7.89 14.53
CA LEU A 198 18.05 -6.77 13.76
C LEU A 198 16.53 -6.64 13.89
N GLU A 199 15.78 -7.73 13.75
CA GLU A 199 14.33 -7.74 13.94
C GLU A 199 13.96 -7.24 15.35
N LYS A 200 14.73 -7.67 16.37
CA LYS A 200 14.55 -7.21 17.74
C LYS A 200 14.79 -5.70 17.87
N VAL A 201 15.89 -5.16 17.35
CA VAL A 201 16.17 -3.71 17.38
C VAL A 201 15.07 -2.92 16.69
N ILE A 202 14.63 -3.33 15.50
CA ILE A 202 13.55 -2.68 14.75
C ILE A 202 12.23 -2.70 15.53
N SER A 203 11.91 -3.81 16.19
CA SER A 203 10.68 -3.94 16.98
C SER A 203 10.65 -2.98 18.18
N HIS A 204 11.78 -2.77 18.85
CA HIS A 204 11.92 -1.79 19.93
C HIS A 204 11.87 -0.36 19.38
N LEU A 205 12.57 -0.10 18.26
CA LEU A 205 12.66 1.23 17.67
C LEU A 205 11.32 1.77 17.18
N THR A 206 10.41 0.88 16.81
CA THR A 206 9.06 1.20 16.31
C THR A 206 8.29 2.13 17.24
N LEU A 207 8.25 1.84 18.55
CA LEU A 207 7.54 2.69 19.53
C LEU A 207 8.18 4.07 19.67
N SER A 208 9.51 4.13 19.67
CA SER A 208 10.25 5.40 19.75
C SER A 208 10.02 6.27 18.51
N ILE A 209 10.02 5.69 17.31
CA ILE A 209 9.75 6.43 16.06
C ILE A 209 8.31 6.91 16.00
N GLU A 210 7.37 6.06 16.39
CA GLU A 210 5.95 6.42 16.49
C GLU A 210 5.77 7.68 17.36
N SER A 211 6.45 7.72 18.51
CA SER A 211 6.43 8.89 19.40
C SER A 211 7.12 10.14 18.80
N SER A 212 8.07 9.94 17.90
CA SER A 212 8.87 11.00 17.26
C SER A 212 8.14 11.69 16.10
N TRP A 213 7.09 11.08 15.58
CA TRP A 213 6.37 11.54 14.38
C TRP A 213 5.84 12.97 14.50
N LYS A 214 5.38 13.33 15.69
CA LYS A 214 4.83 14.65 16.05
C LYS A 214 5.87 15.77 16.01
N TRP A 215 7.15 15.43 16.11
CA TRP A 215 8.25 16.39 16.11
C TRP A 215 8.95 16.46 14.76
N HIS A 216 9.17 15.32 14.09
CA HIS A 216 9.90 15.28 12.83
C HIS A 216 9.39 14.23 11.83
N HIS A 217 8.18 14.46 11.29
CA HIS A 217 7.47 13.50 10.44
C HIS A 217 8.27 12.95 9.24
N GLN A 218 9.08 13.78 8.56
CA GLN A 218 9.82 13.35 7.36
C GLN A 218 10.89 12.30 7.68
N LEU A 219 11.72 12.55 8.69
CA LEU A 219 12.75 11.61 9.16
C LEU A 219 12.12 10.35 9.75
N ALA A 220 11.06 10.49 10.56
CA ALA A 220 10.35 9.34 11.11
C ALA A 220 9.75 8.45 10.01
N SER A 221 9.14 9.04 8.98
CA SER A 221 8.58 8.30 7.84
C SER A 221 9.67 7.64 7.00
N ARG A 222 10.77 8.36 6.71
CA ARG A 222 11.92 7.82 5.96
C ARG A 222 12.55 6.65 6.70
N LEU A 223 12.79 6.78 8.00
CA LEU A 223 13.31 5.70 8.83
C LEU A 223 12.36 4.51 8.89
N SER A 224 11.04 4.74 9.01
CA SER A 224 10.03 3.67 8.99
C SER A 224 10.02 2.90 7.67
N SER A 225 10.14 3.59 6.53
CA SER A 225 10.27 2.96 5.22
C SER A 225 11.57 2.16 5.10
N LEU A 226 12.67 2.68 5.65
CA LEU A 226 13.96 1.99 5.65
C LEU A 226 13.94 0.74 6.54
N MET A 227 13.26 0.79 7.69
CA MET A 227 13.00 -0.39 8.53
C MET A 227 12.18 -1.44 7.79
N ALA A 228 11.17 -1.03 7.01
CA ALA A 228 10.39 -1.96 6.17
C ALA A 228 11.28 -2.70 5.17
N LYS A 229 12.12 -1.95 4.45
CA LYS A 229 13.13 -2.49 3.51
C LYS A 229 14.08 -3.46 4.22
N CYS A 230 14.57 -3.07 5.39
CA CYS A 230 15.51 -3.87 6.18
C CYS A 230 14.87 -5.18 6.65
N LEU A 231 13.65 -5.14 7.18
CA LEU A 231 12.88 -6.32 7.58
C LEU A 231 12.60 -7.26 6.41
N LEU A 232 12.19 -6.72 5.26
CA LEU A 232 11.93 -7.51 4.06
C LEU A 232 13.17 -8.32 3.66
N TYR A 233 14.33 -7.67 3.62
CA TYR A 233 15.58 -8.33 3.23
C TYR A 233 16.05 -9.32 4.30
N ALA A 234 15.91 -8.99 5.58
CA ALA A 234 16.26 -9.89 6.69
C ALA A 234 15.42 -11.18 6.64
N LYS A 235 14.11 -11.05 6.41
CA LYS A 235 13.19 -12.19 6.28
C LYS A 235 13.48 -13.03 5.05
N CYS A 236 13.75 -12.40 3.90
CA CYS A 236 14.15 -13.13 2.69
C CYS A 236 15.44 -13.91 2.91
N LEU A 237 16.47 -13.26 3.45
CA LEU A 237 17.76 -13.90 3.70
C LEU A 237 17.63 -15.05 4.72
N LYS A 238 16.80 -14.88 5.76
CA LYS A 238 16.50 -15.94 6.73
C LYS A 238 15.78 -17.12 6.07
N ALA A 239 14.79 -16.87 5.22
CA ALA A 239 14.07 -17.91 4.50
C ALA A 239 14.99 -18.70 3.55
N VAL A 240 15.91 -18.02 2.86
CA VAL A 240 16.89 -18.65 1.96
C VAL A 240 17.89 -19.49 2.75
N THR A 241 18.41 -18.97 3.87
CA THR A 241 19.42 -19.67 4.69
C THR A 241 18.86 -20.87 5.45
N GLN A 242 17.56 -20.88 5.76
CA GLN A 242 16.87 -22.01 6.38
C GLN A 242 16.36 -23.05 5.36
N GLY A 243 16.20 -22.68 4.09
CA GLY A 243 15.86 -23.60 3.00
C GLY A 243 17.06 -24.44 2.58
N ASN A 244 16.98 -25.77 2.70
CA ASN A 244 18.08 -26.69 2.38
C ASN A 244 18.62 -26.56 0.94
N ALA A 245 19.92 -26.81 0.82
CA ALA A 245 20.77 -26.74 -0.36
C ALA A 245 20.11 -27.10 -1.70
N ILE A 246 20.22 -26.16 -2.62
CA ILE A 246 19.81 -26.21 -4.02
C ILE A 246 20.50 -27.40 -4.70
N SER A 247 19.73 -28.46 -4.98
CA SER A 247 20.01 -29.34 -6.10
C SER A 247 18.80 -29.31 -7.02
N SER A 248 18.86 -28.56 -8.13
CA SER A 248 18.15 -28.85 -9.38
C SER A 248 18.03 -27.62 -10.30
N SER A 249 17.59 -27.89 -11.53
CA SER A 249 17.57 -27.04 -12.74
C SER A 249 17.12 -25.59 -12.60
N THR A 250 17.57 -24.75 -13.54
CA THR A 250 17.39 -23.28 -13.61
C THR A 250 15.95 -22.78 -13.45
N ARG A 251 14.93 -23.58 -13.85
CA ARG A 251 13.52 -23.20 -13.72
C ARG A 251 12.99 -23.38 -12.29
N GLN A 252 13.51 -24.36 -11.55
CA GLN A 252 13.17 -24.57 -10.15
C GLN A 252 13.80 -23.50 -9.26
N GLU A 253 14.95 -22.94 -9.65
CA GLU A 253 15.62 -21.86 -8.92
C GLU A 253 14.82 -20.54 -8.92
N VAL A 254 14.25 -20.14 -10.07
CA VAL A 254 13.44 -18.91 -10.15
C VAL A 254 12.17 -19.01 -9.31
N GLU A 255 11.47 -20.15 -9.36
CA GLU A 255 10.28 -20.40 -8.56
C GLU A 255 10.59 -20.44 -7.04
N LEU A 256 11.76 -20.96 -6.65
CA LEU A 256 12.20 -20.95 -5.26
C LEU A 256 12.53 -19.54 -4.76
N VAL A 257 13.24 -18.74 -5.56
CA VAL A 257 13.56 -17.34 -5.22
C VAL A 257 12.29 -16.52 -5.05
N GLN A 258 11.30 -16.69 -5.93
CA GLN A 258 10.00 -16.04 -5.79
C GLN A 258 9.32 -16.45 -4.47
N LYS A 259 9.31 -17.74 -4.11
CA LYS A 259 8.75 -18.22 -2.83
C LYS A 259 9.43 -17.60 -1.60
N HIS A 260 10.74 -17.38 -1.66
CA HIS A 260 11.46 -16.72 -0.56
C HIS A 260 11.03 -15.26 -0.40
N TRP A 261 10.83 -14.54 -1.51
CA TRP A 261 10.29 -13.18 -1.45
C TRP A 261 8.82 -13.14 -1.03
N GLU A 262 7.99 -14.07 -1.51
CA GLU A 262 6.60 -14.25 -1.08
C GLU A 262 6.50 -14.40 0.45
N SER A 263 7.25 -15.35 1.01
CA SER A 263 7.30 -15.57 2.45
C SER A 263 7.80 -14.34 3.22
N ALA A 264 8.79 -13.62 2.68
CA ALA A 264 9.32 -12.41 3.30
C ALA A 264 8.30 -11.25 3.30
N LEU A 265 7.52 -11.09 2.23
CA LEU A 265 6.46 -10.10 2.11
C LEU A 265 5.28 -10.42 3.04
N GLU A 266 4.88 -11.69 3.12
CA GLU A 266 3.87 -12.14 4.10
C GLU A 266 4.32 -11.84 5.53
N GLY A 267 5.57 -12.17 5.89
CA GLY A 267 6.11 -11.84 7.21
C GLY A 267 6.26 -10.34 7.47
N LEU A 268 6.48 -9.52 6.43
CA LEU A 268 6.46 -8.06 6.56
C LEU A 268 5.04 -7.55 6.85
N ALA A 269 4.03 -8.07 6.16
CA ALA A 269 2.63 -7.75 6.41
C ALA A 269 2.18 -8.15 7.83
N GLU A 270 2.63 -9.30 8.34
CA GLU A 270 2.42 -9.70 9.74
C GLU A 270 3.08 -8.71 10.72
N THR A 271 4.30 -8.24 10.41
CA THR A 271 4.98 -7.23 11.24
C THR A 271 4.23 -5.91 11.23
N ILE A 272 3.69 -5.50 10.08
CA ILE A 272 2.84 -4.32 9.94
C ILE A 272 1.59 -4.45 10.81
N LEU A 273 0.90 -5.59 10.77
CA LEU A 273 -0.27 -5.87 11.61
C LEU A 273 0.09 -5.82 13.11
N GLY A 274 1.16 -6.49 13.53
CA GLY A 274 1.61 -6.44 14.92
C GLY A 274 1.96 -5.02 15.40
N ASN A 275 2.43 -4.15 14.50
CA ASN A 275 2.64 -2.73 14.81
C ASN A 275 1.30 -1.98 14.97
N GLN A 276 0.29 -2.29 14.17
CA GLN A 276 -1.06 -1.72 14.33
C GLN A 276 -1.69 -2.13 15.67
N GLU A 277 -1.55 -3.38 16.07
CA GLU A 277 -2.02 -3.88 17.37
C GLU A 277 -1.37 -3.13 18.55
N LYS A 278 -0.07 -2.82 18.42
CA LYS A 278 0.71 -1.99 19.36
C LYS A 278 0.41 -0.48 19.24
N GLN A 279 -0.60 -0.08 18.46
CA GLN A 279 -1.00 1.31 18.23
C GLN A 279 0.07 2.17 17.52
N CYS A 280 1.01 1.55 16.80
CA CYS A 280 2.05 2.23 16.02
C CYS A 280 1.58 2.51 14.58
N TRP A 281 0.53 3.32 14.47
CA TRP A 281 -0.21 3.50 13.22
C TRP A 281 0.59 4.24 12.14
N GLN A 282 1.41 5.23 12.50
CA GLN A 282 2.17 5.97 11.50
C GLN A 282 3.35 5.16 10.97
N VAL A 283 4.05 4.44 11.85
CA VAL A 283 5.13 3.52 11.44
C VAL A 283 4.56 2.43 10.53
N ALA A 284 3.48 1.76 10.96
CA ALA A 284 2.81 0.74 10.15
C ALA A 284 2.34 1.28 8.80
N SER A 285 1.86 2.53 8.75
CA SER A 285 1.40 3.17 7.51
C SER A 285 2.55 3.39 6.52
N SER A 286 3.71 3.85 7.00
CA SER A 286 4.90 4.02 6.14
C SER A 286 5.52 2.68 5.71
N MET A 287 5.47 1.66 6.56
CA MET A 287 5.90 0.30 6.17
C MET A 287 4.99 -0.30 5.08
N LEU A 288 3.68 -0.11 5.22
CA LEU A 288 2.70 -0.55 4.21
C LEU A 288 2.86 0.21 2.89
N ASP A 289 3.13 1.52 2.96
CA ASP A 289 3.44 2.34 1.78
C ASP A 289 4.68 1.83 1.02
N TYR A 290 5.72 1.41 1.74
CA TYR A 290 6.89 0.79 1.13
C TYR A 290 6.53 -0.52 0.42
N MET A 291 5.78 -1.40 1.11
CA MET A 291 5.43 -2.73 0.58
C MET A 291 4.60 -2.65 -0.72
N ILE A 292 3.58 -1.78 -0.76
CA ILE A 292 2.68 -1.65 -1.92
C ILE A 292 3.37 -1.00 -3.13
N LYS A 293 4.42 -0.21 -2.91
CA LYS A 293 5.22 0.40 -3.98
C LYS A 293 6.18 -0.57 -4.67
N LEU A 294 6.36 -1.78 -4.15
CA LEU A 294 7.20 -2.79 -4.79
C LEU A 294 6.51 -3.31 -6.06
N PRO A 295 7.24 -3.43 -7.18
CA PRO A 295 6.65 -3.81 -8.46
C PRO A 295 6.19 -5.27 -8.45
N ASN A 296 4.99 -5.54 -8.94
CA ASN A 296 4.43 -6.87 -9.22
C ASN A 296 4.36 -7.85 -8.03
N VAL A 297 4.61 -7.40 -6.80
CA VAL A 297 4.66 -8.28 -5.61
C VAL A 297 3.30 -8.82 -5.19
N LEU A 298 2.22 -8.15 -5.58
CA LEU A 298 0.86 -8.47 -5.16
C LEU A 298 0.26 -9.64 -5.92
N ALA A 299 0.78 -9.91 -7.12
CA ALA A 299 0.41 -11.08 -7.91
C ALA A 299 1.01 -12.38 -7.35
N TRP A 300 1.79 -12.30 -6.27
CA TRP A 300 2.52 -13.43 -5.72
C TRP A 300 1.79 -14.05 -4.51
N GLY A 301 1.66 -15.38 -4.52
CA GLY A 301 1.19 -16.18 -3.39
C GLY A 301 0.00 -15.62 -2.61
N ASN A 302 0.11 -15.58 -1.28
CA ASN A 302 -0.88 -14.96 -0.39
C ASN A 302 -0.53 -13.50 -0.04
N VAL A 303 0.42 -12.87 -0.74
CA VAL A 303 0.88 -11.50 -0.44
C VAL A 303 -0.26 -10.50 -0.52
N LEU A 304 -1.13 -10.61 -1.53
CA LEU A 304 -2.33 -9.78 -1.60
C LEU A 304 -3.24 -10.00 -0.40
N SER A 305 -3.44 -11.25 0.04
CA SER A 305 -4.28 -11.53 1.20
C SER A 305 -3.73 -10.89 2.48
N ALA A 306 -2.42 -11.02 2.71
CA ALA A 306 -1.75 -10.40 3.85
C ALA A 306 -1.80 -8.86 3.77
N THR A 307 -1.63 -8.30 2.57
CA THR A 307 -1.74 -6.86 2.31
C THR A 307 -3.16 -6.34 2.54
N CYS A 308 -4.18 -7.02 2.02
CA CYS A 308 -5.59 -6.70 2.23
C CYS A 308 -5.96 -6.76 3.71
N SER A 309 -5.47 -7.76 4.46
CA SER A 309 -5.66 -7.86 5.90
C SER A 309 -5.06 -6.65 6.65
N ALA A 310 -3.83 -6.26 6.28
CA ALA A 310 -3.19 -5.07 6.85
C ALA A 310 -3.96 -3.77 6.56
N ILE A 311 -4.50 -3.62 5.34
CA ILE A 311 -5.33 -2.47 4.95
C ILE A 311 -6.68 -2.50 5.67
N GLU A 312 -7.32 -3.67 5.77
CA GLU A 312 -8.62 -3.85 6.42
C GLU A 312 -8.54 -3.51 7.92
N HIS A 313 -7.46 -3.93 8.58
CA HIS A 313 -7.23 -3.57 9.97
C HIS A 313 -7.03 -2.05 10.13
N PHE A 314 -6.30 -1.40 9.22
CA PHE A 314 -6.17 0.06 9.17
C PHE A 314 -7.52 0.75 9.03
N CYS A 315 -8.32 0.38 8.02
CA CYS A 315 -9.58 1.05 7.74
C CYS A 315 -10.58 0.87 8.87
N SER A 316 -10.53 -0.25 9.60
CA SER A 316 -11.51 -0.58 10.64
C SER A 316 -11.11 -0.08 12.03
N HIS A 317 -9.82 -0.01 12.35
CA HIS A 317 -9.35 0.16 13.73
C HIS A 317 -8.46 1.38 13.99
N ALA A 318 -7.84 1.97 12.95
CA ALA A 318 -6.97 3.13 13.16
C ALA A 318 -7.76 4.26 13.82
N PRO A 319 -7.33 4.89 14.92
CA PRO A 319 -8.20 5.74 15.75
C PRO A 319 -8.61 7.05 15.09
N ARG A 320 -7.83 7.54 14.11
CA ARG A 320 -8.10 8.80 13.40
C ARG A 320 -8.61 8.52 11.99
N ILE A 321 -9.65 9.25 11.59
CA ILE A 321 -10.21 9.16 10.24
C ILE A 321 -9.16 9.47 9.16
N SER A 322 -8.27 10.43 9.41
CA SER A 322 -7.18 10.76 8.48
C SER A 322 -6.18 9.62 8.27
N TRP A 323 -6.06 8.70 9.23
CA TRP A 323 -5.25 7.48 9.10
C TRP A 323 -6.03 6.40 8.36
N ARG A 324 -7.30 6.19 8.71
CA ARG A 324 -8.19 5.27 7.98
C ARG A 324 -8.27 5.64 6.49
N LEU A 325 -8.25 6.93 6.15
CA LEU A 325 -8.29 7.42 4.77
C LEU A 325 -7.01 7.21 3.97
N GLN A 326 -5.89 6.81 4.60
CA GLN A 326 -4.71 6.35 3.85
C GLN A 326 -5.03 5.12 2.98
N THR A 327 -6.10 4.38 3.32
CA THR A 327 -6.62 3.28 2.51
C THR A 327 -6.93 3.68 1.07
N GLU A 328 -7.36 4.92 0.81
CA GLU A 328 -7.59 5.41 -0.55
C GLU A 328 -6.31 5.36 -1.39
N LYS A 329 -5.19 5.84 -0.83
CA LYS A 329 -3.89 5.84 -1.49
C LYS A 329 -3.44 4.42 -1.82
N TRP A 330 -3.56 3.51 -0.85
CA TRP A 330 -3.16 2.12 -1.02
C TRP A 330 -4.01 1.41 -2.06
N LEU A 331 -5.34 1.51 -1.98
CA LEU A 331 -6.23 0.95 -2.98
C LEU A 331 -5.98 1.55 -4.36
N SER A 332 -5.72 2.85 -4.48
CA SER A 332 -5.41 3.46 -5.76
C SER A 332 -4.16 2.86 -6.41
N LEU A 333 -3.12 2.57 -5.61
CA LEU A 333 -1.92 1.89 -6.10
C LEU A 333 -2.22 0.44 -6.50
N LEU A 334 -2.98 -0.30 -5.68
CA LEU A 334 -3.42 -1.67 -5.99
C LEU A 334 -4.21 -1.74 -7.29
N VAL A 335 -5.18 -0.84 -7.49
CA VAL A 335 -6.02 -0.76 -8.69
C VAL A 335 -5.19 -0.41 -9.91
N SER A 336 -4.24 0.53 -9.79
CA SER A 336 -3.35 0.92 -10.89
C SER A 336 -2.37 -0.19 -11.32
N GLY A 337 -2.05 -1.11 -10.41
CA GLY A 337 -1.14 -2.23 -10.66
C GLY A 337 -1.76 -3.37 -11.48
N GLY A 338 -3.05 -3.30 -11.82
CA GLY A 338 -3.77 -4.34 -12.54
C GLY A 338 -4.30 -5.43 -11.60
N ILE A 339 -5.63 -5.55 -11.50
CA ILE A 339 -6.30 -6.54 -10.64
C ILE A 339 -6.43 -7.90 -11.34
N GLU A 340 -6.27 -7.94 -12.66
CA GLU A 340 -6.52 -9.13 -13.48
C GLU A 340 -5.47 -10.24 -13.29
N ASP A 341 -4.27 -9.88 -12.83
CA ASP A 341 -3.18 -10.81 -12.54
C ASP A 341 -3.23 -11.39 -11.11
N LEU A 342 -4.19 -10.94 -10.28
CA LEU A 342 -4.33 -11.34 -8.87
C LEU A 342 -5.04 -12.70 -8.71
N LYS A 343 -4.48 -13.74 -9.32
CA LYS A 343 -4.99 -15.11 -9.20
C LYS A 343 -4.79 -15.62 -7.76
N ASN A 344 -5.79 -16.32 -7.23
CA ASN A 344 -5.77 -17.07 -5.94
C ASN A 344 -6.01 -16.28 -4.64
N SER A 345 -6.28 -14.97 -4.67
CA SER A 345 -6.55 -14.17 -3.45
C SER A 345 -7.67 -13.13 -3.63
N GLU A 346 -8.52 -13.33 -4.63
CA GLU A 346 -9.66 -12.48 -5.00
C GLU A 346 -10.61 -12.23 -3.82
N THR A 347 -10.83 -13.25 -3.00
CA THR A 347 -11.69 -13.20 -1.81
C THR A 347 -11.23 -12.16 -0.80
N SER A 348 -9.93 -11.98 -0.58
CA SER A 348 -9.42 -11.01 0.39
C SER A 348 -9.66 -9.57 -0.06
N LEU A 349 -9.52 -9.29 -1.37
CA LEU A 349 -9.84 -7.97 -1.92
C LEU A 349 -11.35 -7.71 -1.89
N ILE A 350 -12.16 -8.72 -2.22
CA ILE A 350 -13.63 -8.64 -2.12
C ILE A 350 -14.06 -8.36 -0.67
N ASN A 351 -13.47 -9.06 0.29
CA ASN A 351 -13.74 -8.86 1.71
C ASN A 351 -13.37 -7.45 2.16
N LEU A 352 -12.21 -6.94 1.76
CA LEU A 352 -11.80 -5.56 2.04
C LEU A 352 -12.83 -4.54 1.51
N PHE A 353 -13.25 -4.66 0.24
CA PHE A 353 -14.30 -3.79 -0.29
C PHE A 353 -15.63 -3.95 0.44
N CYS A 354 -16.01 -5.18 0.79
CA CYS A 354 -17.21 -5.44 1.58
C CYS A 354 -17.17 -4.77 2.96
N THR A 355 -16.03 -4.83 3.64
CA THR A 355 -15.80 -4.18 4.94
C THR A 355 -15.91 -2.66 4.79
N MET A 356 -15.27 -2.07 3.78
CA MET A 356 -15.32 -0.62 3.56
C MET A 356 -16.70 -0.11 3.12
N LEU A 357 -17.42 -0.84 2.27
CA LEU A 357 -18.78 -0.49 1.86
C LEU A 357 -19.78 -0.52 3.02
N SER A 358 -19.49 -1.26 4.08
CA SER A 358 -20.31 -1.36 5.29
C SER A 358 -19.75 -0.57 6.47
N HIS A 359 -18.76 0.28 6.22
CA HIS A 359 -18.14 1.08 7.26
C HIS A 359 -19.10 2.15 7.78
N ALA A 360 -19.01 2.46 9.08
CA ALA A 360 -19.86 3.47 9.71
C ALA A 360 -19.60 4.88 9.16
N GLU A 361 -18.35 5.14 8.75
CA GLU A 361 -17.93 6.44 8.22
C GLU A 361 -18.28 6.57 6.72
N PRO A 362 -18.97 7.65 6.29
CA PRO A 362 -19.27 7.90 4.90
C PRO A 362 -18.02 8.05 4.02
N GLU A 363 -16.91 8.53 4.55
CA GLU A 363 -15.67 8.76 3.82
C GLU A 363 -15.04 7.43 3.37
N GLN A 364 -15.06 6.40 4.23
CA GLN A 364 -14.59 5.05 3.86
C GLN A 364 -15.47 4.40 2.79
N ARG A 365 -16.79 4.57 2.90
CA ARG A 365 -17.75 4.10 1.89
C ARG A 365 -17.54 4.81 0.56
N SER A 366 -17.25 6.11 0.58
CA SER A 366 -16.91 6.90 -0.60
C SER A 366 -15.68 6.37 -1.31
N VAL A 367 -14.61 6.09 -0.56
CA VAL A 367 -13.36 5.52 -1.10
C VAL A 367 -13.64 4.18 -1.77
N ALA A 368 -14.40 3.28 -1.14
CA ALA A 368 -14.75 2.01 -1.74
C ALA A 368 -15.51 2.17 -3.06
N LEU A 369 -16.55 3.01 -3.10
CA LEU A 369 -17.32 3.28 -4.33
C LEU A 369 -16.44 3.86 -5.45
N GLN A 370 -15.54 4.79 -5.12
CA GLN A 370 -14.64 5.41 -6.08
C GLN A 370 -13.66 4.40 -6.68
N GLN A 371 -13.03 3.58 -5.85
CA GLN A 371 -12.05 2.60 -6.33
C GLN A 371 -12.73 1.49 -7.13
N LEU A 372 -13.90 1.01 -6.70
CA LEU A 372 -14.71 0.08 -7.50
C LEU A 372 -15.10 0.68 -8.86
N GLY A 373 -15.49 1.95 -8.91
CA GLY A 373 -15.76 2.64 -10.18
C GLY A 373 -14.54 2.71 -11.10
N ARG A 374 -13.34 2.93 -10.54
CA ARG A 374 -12.08 2.89 -11.32
C ARG A 374 -11.80 1.51 -11.90
N ILE A 375 -12.02 0.45 -11.12
CA ILE A 375 -11.84 -0.94 -11.58
C ILE A 375 -12.76 -1.23 -12.77
N ILE A 376 -14.03 -0.87 -12.68
CA ILE A 376 -14.99 -1.07 -13.78
C ILE A 376 -14.61 -0.26 -15.02
N HIS A 377 -14.15 0.97 -14.83
CA HIS A 377 -13.71 1.80 -15.95
C HIS A 377 -12.54 1.16 -16.70
N LEU A 378 -11.53 0.66 -15.98
CA LEU A 378 -10.38 -0.03 -16.57
C LEU A 378 -10.78 -1.34 -17.27
N ALA A 379 -11.72 -2.09 -16.68
CA ALA A 379 -12.24 -3.32 -17.29
C ALA A 379 -13.06 -3.05 -18.56
N GLY A 380 -13.70 -1.88 -18.67
CA GLY A 380 -14.47 -1.48 -19.85
C GLY A 380 -13.63 -0.94 -21.01
N THR A 381 -12.38 -0.53 -20.76
CA THR A 381 -11.43 -0.09 -21.80
C THR A 381 -10.61 -1.24 -22.38
N ALA A 382 -10.44 -2.33 -21.63
CA ALA A 382 -9.94 -3.60 -22.17
C ALA A 382 -10.95 -4.16 -23.18
N GLU A 383 -10.49 -4.69 -24.32
CA GLU A 383 -11.32 -5.01 -25.49
C GLU A 383 -12.69 -5.63 -25.15
N VAL A 384 -13.74 -4.96 -25.65
CA VAL A 384 -15.16 -5.29 -25.47
C VAL A 384 -15.42 -6.75 -25.85
N GLY A 385 -15.52 -7.63 -24.86
CA GLY A 385 -15.88 -9.03 -25.09
C GLY A 385 -15.41 -10.03 -24.04
N SER A 386 -14.46 -9.67 -23.18
CA SER A 386 -14.03 -10.53 -22.06
C SER A 386 -13.90 -9.70 -20.80
N GLY A 387 -15.03 -9.33 -20.18
CA GLY A 387 -14.98 -8.87 -18.79
C GLY A 387 -14.20 -9.88 -17.97
N SER A 388 -13.08 -9.46 -17.38
CA SER A 388 -12.20 -10.38 -16.66
C SER A 388 -13.00 -11.12 -15.58
N THR A 389 -12.74 -12.41 -15.41
CA THR A 389 -13.44 -13.28 -14.44
C THR A 389 -13.43 -12.63 -13.05
N MET A 390 -12.32 -11.98 -12.70
CA MET A 390 -12.15 -11.23 -11.46
C MET A 390 -13.11 -10.04 -11.33
N THR A 391 -13.25 -9.20 -12.38
CA THR A 391 -14.20 -8.07 -12.36
C THR A 391 -15.64 -8.54 -12.16
N SER A 392 -16.06 -9.60 -12.87
CA SER A 392 -17.40 -10.17 -12.71
C SER A 392 -17.62 -10.74 -11.30
N HIS A 393 -16.60 -11.37 -10.73
CA HIS A 393 -16.64 -11.92 -9.37
C HIS A 393 -16.75 -10.81 -8.33
N LEU A 394 -15.94 -9.75 -8.44
CA LEU A 394 -15.97 -8.57 -7.59
C LEU A 394 -17.34 -7.87 -7.62
N VAL A 395 -17.89 -7.67 -8.83
CA VAL A 395 -19.21 -7.06 -9.03
C VAL A 395 -20.30 -7.88 -8.34
N THR A 396 -20.30 -9.19 -8.56
CA THR A 396 -21.27 -10.11 -7.98
C THR A 396 -21.26 -10.06 -6.45
N HIS A 397 -20.07 -10.10 -5.83
CA HIS A 397 -19.96 -10.12 -4.38
C HIS A 397 -20.19 -8.76 -3.71
N THR A 398 -20.05 -7.65 -4.43
CA THR A 398 -20.26 -6.30 -3.88
C THR A 398 -21.65 -5.72 -4.20
N TRP A 399 -22.37 -6.29 -5.17
CA TRP A 399 -23.68 -5.82 -5.66
C TRP A 399 -24.67 -5.48 -4.55
N ASN A 400 -24.96 -6.43 -3.64
CA ASN A 400 -25.98 -6.24 -2.61
C ASN A 400 -25.63 -5.11 -1.63
N ARG A 401 -24.34 -4.92 -1.33
CA ARG A 401 -23.89 -3.83 -0.43
C ARG A 401 -24.04 -2.47 -1.11
N ILE A 402 -23.68 -2.36 -2.38
CA ILE A 402 -23.84 -1.11 -3.15
C ILE A 402 -25.34 -0.81 -3.35
N ALA A 403 -26.17 -1.81 -3.63
CA ALA A 403 -27.62 -1.67 -3.68
C ALA A 403 -28.19 -1.16 -2.34
N ALA A 404 -27.73 -1.69 -1.22
CA ALA A 404 -28.13 -1.19 0.10
C ALA A 404 -27.70 0.27 0.33
N LEU A 405 -26.48 0.66 -0.10
CA LEU A 405 -26.02 2.05 0.00
C LEU A 405 -26.86 2.98 -0.87
N ALA A 406 -27.15 2.61 -2.12
CA ALA A 406 -27.99 3.39 -3.03
C ALA A 406 -29.38 3.70 -2.42
N LEU A 407 -29.93 2.75 -1.67
CA LEU A 407 -31.28 2.83 -1.11
C LEU A 407 -31.35 3.52 0.24
N TYR A 408 -30.42 3.19 1.14
CA TYR A 408 -30.56 3.43 2.57
C TYR A 408 -29.46 4.27 3.20
N ASP A 409 -28.43 4.68 2.45
CA ASP A 409 -27.37 5.53 3.00
C ASP A 409 -27.93 6.89 3.46
N SER A 410 -27.45 7.39 4.60
CA SER A 410 -27.81 8.71 5.11
C SER A 410 -27.27 9.85 4.25
N SER A 411 -26.16 9.62 3.53
CA SER A 411 -25.57 10.59 2.62
C SER A 411 -26.19 10.49 1.23
N MET A 412 -26.92 11.54 0.83
CA MET A 412 -27.48 11.62 -0.52
C MET A 412 -26.41 11.55 -1.61
N LEU A 413 -25.24 12.15 -1.35
CA LEU A 413 -24.10 12.08 -2.25
C LEU A 413 -23.67 10.62 -2.45
N LEU A 414 -23.56 9.82 -1.39
CA LEU A 414 -23.20 8.40 -1.51
C LEU A 414 -24.28 7.59 -2.23
N ARG A 415 -25.56 7.87 -1.99
CA ARG A 415 -26.67 7.23 -2.71
C ARG A 415 -26.55 7.46 -4.22
N ASN A 416 -26.27 8.70 -4.63
CA ASN A 416 -26.07 9.07 -6.03
C ASN A 416 -24.88 8.32 -6.67
N HIS A 417 -23.74 8.26 -5.97
CA HIS A 417 -22.57 7.54 -6.45
C HIS A 417 -22.79 6.03 -6.53
N ALA A 418 -23.47 5.43 -5.55
CA ALA A 418 -23.82 4.02 -5.56
C ALA A 418 -24.77 3.67 -6.71
N MET A 419 -25.79 4.50 -6.99
CA MET A 419 -26.68 4.32 -8.14
C MET A 419 -25.95 4.40 -9.48
N ALA A 420 -25.00 5.35 -9.60
CA ALA A 420 -24.15 5.44 -10.78
C ALA A 420 -23.28 4.19 -10.96
N LEU A 421 -22.65 3.72 -9.88
CA LEU A 421 -21.83 2.51 -9.90
C LEU A 421 -22.64 1.27 -10.25
N LEU A 422 -23.84 1.09 -9.68
CA LEU A 422 -24.73 -0.03 -10.04
C LEU A 422 -25.08 -0.04 -11.52
N THR A 423 -25.28 1.14 -12.11
CA THR A 423 -25.53 1.26 -13.54
C THR A 423 -24.32 0.75 -14.32
N GLU A 424 -23.10 1.08 -13.91
CA GLU A 424 -21.87 0.56 -14.52
C GLU A 424 -21.58 -0.92 -14.22
N TYR A 425 -22.15 -1.49 -13.16
CA TYR A 425 -22.02 -2.91 -12.83
C TYR A 425 -22.87 -3.84 -13.72
N VAL A 426 -23.98 -3.35 -14.28
CA VAL A 426 -24.94 -4.18 -15.05
C VAL A 426 -24.30 -5.05 -16.14
N PRO A 427 -23.30 -4.60 -16.93
CA PRO A 427 -22.68 -5.45 -17.95
C PRO A 427 -21.89 -6.63 -17.38
N PHE A 428 -21.51 -6.59 -16.10
CA PHE A 428 -20.59 -7.53 -15.45
C PHE A 428 -21.26 -8.44 -14.40
N ILE A 429 -22.50 -8.13 -14.02
CA ILE A 429 -23.24 -8.88 -13.00
C ILE A 429 -23.74 -10.22 -13.56
N ASP A 430 -23.81 -11.26 -12.72
CA ASP A 430 -24.43 -12.52 -13.14
C ASP A 430 -25.95 -12.38 -13.34
N LYS A 431 -26.48 -13.29 -14.16
CA LYS A 431 -27.89 -13.28 -14.55
C LYS A 431 -28.83 -13.44 -13.36
N ASN A 432 -28.47 -14.16 -12.30
CA ASN A 432 -29.38 -14.40 -11.18
C ASN A 432 -29.58 -13.13 -10.34
N HIS A 433 -28.51 -12.38 -10.09
CA HIS A 433 -28.61 -11.09 -9.40
C HIS A 433 -29.39 -10.07 -10.24
N LEU A 434 -29.20 -10.04 -11.56
CA LEU A 434 -29.97 -9.16 -12.44
C LEU A 434 -31.47 -9.50 -12.44
N ARG A 435 -31.81 -10.79 -12.51
CA ARG A 435 -33.21 -11.26 -12.39
C ARG A 435 -33.84 -10.90 -11.05
N SER A 436 -33.09 -11.09 -9.96
CA SER A 436 -33.53 -10.72 -8.61
C SER A 436 -33.78 -9.22 -8.49
N PHE A 437 -32.91 -8.39 -9.08
CA PHE A 437 -33.08 -6.95 -9.15
C PHE A 437 -34.35 -6.55 -9.93
N LEU A 438 -34.58 -7.12 -11.12
CA LEU A 438 -35.77 -6.82 -11.92
C LEU A 438 -37.06 -7.20 -11.17
N ALA A 439 -37.09 -8.38 -10.54
CA ALA A 439 -38.22 -8.86 -9.77
C ALA A 439 -38.53 -7.99 -8.52
N SER A 440 -37.52 -7.33 -7.95
CA SER A 440 -37.64 -6.49 -6.74
C SER A 440 -37.58 -4.99 -7.03
N SER A 441 -37.69 -4.60 -8.30
CA SER A 441 -37.50 -3.21 -8.76
C SER A 441 -38.51 -2.22 -8.14
N ASP A 442 -39.68 -2.67 -7.71
CA ASP A 442 -40.66 -1.84 -7.00
C ASP A 442 -40.18 -1.39 -5.61
N SER A 443 -39.34 -2.20 -4.96
CA SER A 443 -38.76 -1.94 -3.65
C SER A 443 -37.50 -1.07 -3.72
N ILE A 444 -36.74 -1.20 -4.81
CA ILE A 444 -35.47 -0.52 -5.04
C ILE A 444 -35.72 0.87 -5.65
N LEU A 445 -36.67 1.00 -6.58
CA LEU A 445 -37.01 2.28 -7.22
C LEU A 445 -38.00 3.11 -6.39
N LYS A 446 -38.02 2.97 -5.05
CA LYS A 446 -38.93 3.70 -4.15
C LYS A 446 -38.79 5.23 -4.23
N GLY A 447 -37.66 5.74 -4.73
CA GLY A 447 -37.46 7.16 -5.04
C GLY A 447 -38.43 7.74 -6.07
N VAL A 448 -39.14 6.90 -6.83
CA VAL A 448 -40.19 7.32 -7.76
C VAL A 448 -41.50 7.69 -7.02
N GLY A 449 -41.62 7.40 -5.72
CA GLY A 449 -42.88 7.44 -4.98
C GLY A 449 -43.09 8.58 -3.96
N GLN A 450 -42.06 9.30 -3.56
CA GLN A 450 -42.19 10.47 -2.67
C GLN A 450 -41.49 11.64 -3.36
N LEU A 451 -42.22 12.27 -4.27
CA LEU A 451 -41.77 13.38 -5.08
C LEU A 451 -42.19 14.70 -4.42
N SER A 452 -41.34 15.21 -3.53
CA SER A 452 -41.32 16.62 -3.19
C SER A 452 -40.52 17.36 -4.26
N CYS A 453 -40.92 18.60 -4.59
CA CYS A 453 -40.36 19.38 -5.71
C CYS A 453 -38.95 19.95 -5.39
N VAL A 454 -38.04 19.10 -4.92
CA VAL A 454 -36.65 19.45 -4.60
C VAL A 454 -35.76 18.86 -5.71
N ILE A 455 -34.92 19.72 -6.29
CA ILE A 455 -34.01 19.44 -7.43
C ILE A 455 -33.25 18.10 -7.28
N GLU A 456 -32.95 17.74 -6.03
CA GLU A 456 -32.24 16.53 -5.62
C GLU A 456 -33.01 15.20 -5.89
N GLU A 457 -34.34 15.17 -5.73
CA GLU A 457 -35.14 13.96 -6.00
C GLU A 457 -35.29 13.66 -7.51
N GLY A 458 -35.19 14.68 -8.35
CA GLY A 458 -35.19 14.53 -9.81
C GLY A 458 -33.98 13.74 -10.32
N TYR A 459 -32.79 13.98 -9.74
CA TYR A 459 -31.57 13.26 -10.12
C TYR A 459 -31.65 11.77 -9.75
N LEU A 460 -32.12 11.45 -8.54
CA LEU A 460 -32.31 10.04 -8.12
C LEU A 460 -33.33 9.32 -8.99
N THR A 461 -34.40 10.00 -9.41
CA THR A 461 -35.38 9.43 -10.34
C THR A 461 -34.75 9.13 -11.70
N ARG A 462 -33.97 10.07 -12.26
CA ARG A 462 -33.24 9.87 -13.51
C ARG A 462 -32.27 8.69 -13.42
N MET A 463 -31.49 8.58 -12.35
CA MET A 463 -30.56 7.46 -12.14
C MET A 463 -31.28 6.12 -11.96
N SER A 464 -32.44 6.14 -11.30
CA SER A 464 -33.30 4.95 -11.13
C SER A 464 -33.82 4.44 -12.48
N LEU A 465 -34.28 5.34 -13.35
CA LEU A 465 -34.71 5.00 -14.70
C LEU A 465 -33.52 4.51 -15.55
N LEU A 466 -32.36 5.14 -15.41
CA LEU A 466 -31.14 4.75 -16.12
C LEU A 466 -30.73 3.32 -15.75
N LEU A 467 -30.66 3.01 -14.45
CA LEU A 467 -30.33 1.68 -13.95
C LEU A 467 -31.32 0.63 -14.47
N LEU A 468 -32.63 0.90 -14.38
CA LEU A 468 -33.66 0.00 -14.90
C LEU A 468 -33.50 -0.22 -16.41
N SER A 469 -33.24 0.84 -17.17
CA SER A 469 -33.07 0.73 -18.61
C SER A 469 -31.86 -0.09 -19.02
N LYS A 470 -30.73 0.09 -18.31
CA LYS A 470 -29.53 -0.71 -18.54
C LYS A 470 -29.76 -2.16 -18.11
N ALA A 471 -30.44 -2.40 -16.98
CA ALA A 471 -30.81 -3.75 -16.56
C ALA A 471 -31.65 -4.47 -17.64
N CYS A 472 -32.63 -3.79 -18.22
CA CYS A 472 -33.44 -4.30 -19.32
C CYS A 472 -32.60 -4.60 -20.58
N LEU A 473 -31.62 -3.77 -20.94
CA LEU A 473 -30.73 -4.01 -22.08
C LEU A 473 -29.93 -5.31 -21.98
N TYR A 474 -29.51 -5.67 -20.77
CA TYR A 474 -28.69 -6.86 -20.52
C TYR A 474 -29.52 -8.07 -20.09
N SER A 475 -30.85 -7.99 -20.18
CA SER A 475 -31.79 -9.03 -19.77
C SER A 475 -32.52 -9.65 -20.97
N SER A 476 -32.96 -10.91 -20.81
CA SER A 476 -33.85 -11.55 -21.78
C SER A 476 -35.28 -11.02 -21.67
N SER A 477 -36.11 -11.22 -22.70
CA SER A 477 -37.53 -10.87 -22.65
C SER A 477 -38.28 -11.58 -21.51
N GLU A 478 -37.86 -12.80 -21.15
CA GLU A 478 -38.41 -13.55 -20.02
C GLU A 478 -38.09 -12.89 -18.68
N ASP A 479 -36.89 -12.32 -18.55
CA ASP A 479 -36.45 -11.66 -17.32
C ASP A 479 -37.08 -10.27 -17.16
N ILE A 480 -37.28 -9.54 -18.26
CA ILE A 480 -38.00 -8.25 -18.28
C ILE A 480 -39.45 -8.44 -17.80
N ALA A 481 -40.07 -9.58 -18.10
CA ALA A 481 -41.42 -9.90 -17.61
C ALA A 481 -41.51 -10.06 -16.08
N LEU A 482 -40.38 -10.18 -15.37
CA LEU A 482 -40.34 -10.23 -13.91
C LEU A 482 -40.58 -8.85 -13.26
N ILE A 483 -40.46 -7.75 -14.02
CA ILE A 483 -40.67 -6.39 -13.49
C ILE A 483 -42.12 -6.26 -12.97
N PRO A 484 -42.34 -5.87 -11.70
CA PRO A 484 -43.68 -5.77 -11.13
C PRO A 484 -44.59 -4.78 -11.87
N GLU A 485 -45.88 -5.13 -12.00
CA GLU A 485 -46.89 -4.28 -12.66
C GLU A 485 -47.03 -2.88 -12.01
N SER A 486 -46.67 -2.76 -10.73
CA SER A 486 -46.64 -1.47 -10.04
C SER A 486 -45.58 -0.53 -10.60
N VAL A 487 -44.47 -1.05 -11.12
CA VAL A 487 -43.40 -0.27 -11.76
C VAL A 487 -43.83 0.17 -13.15
N TRP A 488 -44.42 -0.73 -13.95
CA TRP A 488 -44.92 -0.39 -15.28
C TRP A 488 -45.96 0.73 -15.25
N ARG A 489 -46.96 0.61 -14.36
CA ARG A 489 -47.96 1.68 -14.17
C ARG A 489 -47.33 3.02 -13.78
N LYS A 490 -46.22 3.03 -13.02
CA LYS A 490 -45.51 4.26 -12.68
C LYS A 490 -44.81 4.88 -13.89
N LEU A 491 -44.18 4.06 -14.74
CA LEU A 491 -43.52 4.52 -15.98
C LEU A 491 -44.54 5.17 -16.94
N GLU A 492 -45.71 4.54 -17.11
CA GLU A 492 -46.83 5.06 -17.90
C GLU A 492 -47.37 6.41 -17.34
N ASN A 493 -47.49 6.52 -16.02
CA ASN A 493 -47.91 7.76 -15.36
C ASN A 493 -46.85 8.88 -15.52
N MET A 494 -45.56 8.55 -15.43
CA MET A 494 -44.48 9.54 -15.60
C MET A 494 -44.46 10.13 -17.01
N GLN A 495 -44.72 9.31 -18.03
CA GLN A 495 -44.83 9.77 -19.43
C GLN A 495 -45.96 10.79 -19.63
N THR A 496 -47.07 10.64 -18.89
CA THR A 496 -48.29 11.45 -19.07
C THR A 496 -48.38 12.66 -18.12
N SER A 497 -47.43 12.80 -17.19
CA SER A 497 -47.39 13.91 -16.23
C SER A 497 -47.23 15.28 -16.91
N LEU A 498 -48.12 16.23 -16.56
CA LEU A 498 -48.11 17.60 -17.08
C LEU A 498 -46.86 18.37 -16.64
N THR A 499 -46.39 19.25 -17.54
CA THR A 499 -45.20 20.10 -17.44
C THR A 499 -44.99 20.70 -16.05
N GLY A 500 -43.88 20.35 -15.40
CA GLY A 500 -43.44 20.95 -14.13
C GLY A 500 -42.54 20.08 -13.24
N GLY A 501 -42.59 18.74 -13.37
CA GLY A 501 -41.86 17.83 -12.47
C GLY A 501 -40.67 17.06 -13.08
N PHE A 502 -40.68 16.78 -14.39
CA PHE A 502 -39.69 15.94 -15.07
C PHE A 502 -39.30 16.51 -16.43
N GLY A 503 -38.03 16.33 -16.83
CA GLY A 503 -37.52 16.75 -18.13
C GLY A 503 -37.99 15.85 -19.28
N ASP A 504 -37.80 16.32 -20.52
CA ASP A 504 -38.19 15.59 -21.72
C ASP A 504 -37.43 14.26 -21.86
N VAL A 505 -36.19 14.21 -21.38
CA VAL A 505 -35.33 13.03 -21.42
C VAL A 505 -35.88 11.89 -20.56
N GLU A 506 -36.35 12.18 -19.34
CA GLU A 506 -36.95 11.17 -18.46
C GLU A 506 -38.25 10.60 -19.06
N LYS A 507 -39.05 11.45 -19.71
CA LYS A 507 -40.29 11.05 -20.40
C LYS A 507 -40.00 10.17 -21.61
N ASP A 508 -38.99 10.51 -22.40
CA ASP A 508 -38.58 9.70 -23.55
C ASP A 508 -38.02 8.34 -23.12
N LEU A 509 -37.26 8.30 -22.03
CA LEU A 509 -36.78 7.03 -21.46
C LEU A 509 -37.93 6.15 -20.93
N CYS A 510 -38.92 6.74 -20.24
CA CYS A 510 -40.11 6.01 -19.81
C CYS A 510 -40.88 5.44 -21.01
N ARG A 511 -41.04 6.23 -22.08
CA ARG A 511 -41.70 5.77 -23.32
C ARG A 511 -40.94 4.60 -23.96
N ALA A 512 -39.62 4.67 -24.05
CA ALA A 512 -38.79 3.61 -24.59
C ALA A 512 -38.89 2.32 -23.76
N LEU A 513 -38.94 2.42 -22.42
CA LEU A 513 -39.13 1.27 -21.54
C LEU A 513 -40.51 0.63 -21.70
N CYS A 514 -41.56 1.44 -21.82
CA CYS A 514 -42.91 0.93 -22.07
C CYS A 514 -43.02 0.25 -23.45
N GLN A 515 -42.32 0.77 -24.47
CA GLN A 515 -42.24 0.13 -25.79
C GLN A 515 -41.52 -1.22 -25.74
N LEU A 516 -40.42 -1.32 -24.97
CA LEU A 516 -39.68 -2.58 -24.78
C LEU A 516 -40.57 -3.70 -24.19
N ARG A 517 -41.53 -3.33 -23.33
CA ARG A 517 -42.51 -4.26 -22.77
C ARG A 517 -43.41 -4.87 -23.85
N THR A 518 -43.78 -4.08 -24.86
CA THR A 518 -44.72 -4.47 -25.92
C THR A 518 -44.05 -5.04 -27.16
N GLU A 519 -42.83 -4.58 -27.47
CA GLU A 519 -42.05 -4.91 -28.66
C GLU A 519 -40.72 -5.50 -28.20
N SER A 520 -40.45 -6.77 -28.53
CA SER A 520 -39.29 -7.53 -28.04
C SER A 520 -37.92 -7.04 -28.58
N ASP A 521 -37.82 -5.83 -29.15
CA ASP A 521 -36.59 -5.33 -29.79
C ASP A 521 -35.82 -4.35 -28.89
N ALA A 522 -34.71 -4.82 -28.30
CA ALA A 522 -33.86 -4.09 -27.36
C ALA A 522 -33.09 -2.90 -27.98
N LYS A 523 -33.06 -2.78 -29.32
CA LYS A 523 -32.28 -1.74 -30.03
C LYS A 523 -32.77 -0.30 -29.80
N MET A 524 -34.04 -0.09 -29.50
CA MET A 524 -34.58 1.26 -29.22
C MET A 524 -34.00 1.87 -27.94
N VAL A 525 -33.80 1.07 -26.89
CA VAL A 525 -33.31 1.55 -25.59
C VAL A 525 -31.83 1.95 -25.65
N SER A 526 -31.04 1.29 -26.50
CA SER A 526 -29.63 1.61 -26.79
C SER A 526 -29.46 3.04 -27.35
N LEU A 527 -30.35 3.47 -28.25
CA LEU A 527 -30.32 4.81 -28.81
C LEU A 527 -30.64 5.86 -27.73
N SER A 528 -31.66 5.62 -26.91
CA SER A 528 -32.05 6.52 -25.81
C SER A 528 -30.95 6.67 -24.75
N LEU A 529 -30.19 5.61 -24.48
CA LEU A 529 -29.09 5.61 -23.52
C LEU A 529 -27.86 6.40 -23.98
N SER A 530 -27.63 6.50 -25.30
CA SER A 530 -26.54 7.33 -25.84
C SER A 530 -26.72 8.82 -25.55
N PHE A 531 -27.96 9.30 -25.41
CA PHE A 531 -28.29 10.67 -25.02
C PHE A 531 -28.13 10.96 -23.51
N LEU A 532 -28.00 9.91 -22.71
CA LEU A 532 -27.99 9.97 -21.25
C LEU A 532 -26.61 9.74 -20.63
N GLN A 533 -25.56 9.60 -21.45
CA GLN A 533 -24.20 9.37 -20.95
C GLN A 533 -23.90 10.36 -19.81
N PRO A 534 -23.64 9.87 -18.59
CA PRO A 534 -23.17 10.72 -17.52
C PRO A 534 -21.78 11.19 -17.93
N SER A 535 -21.70 12.37 -18.56
CA SER A 535 -20.46 13.03 -18.94
C SER A 535 -19.58 13.17 -17.70
N SER A 536 -18.60 12.28 -17.54
CA SER A 536 -17.40 12.43 -16.69
C SER A 536 -17.60 12.92 -15.24
N ILE A 537 -18.75 12.67 -14.60
CA ILE A 537 -19.01 13.15 -13.22
C ILE A 537 -18.15 12.40 -12.19
N LEU A 538 -17.74 11.15 -12.49
CA LEU A 538 -16.89 10.36 -11.59
C LEU A 538 -15.46 10.95 -11.43
N GLY A 539 -15.01 11.78 -12.38
CA GLY A 539 -13.64 12.30 -12.41
C GLY A 539 -13.46 13.67 -11.74
N SER A 540 -14.45 14.57 -11.84
CA SER A 540 -14.28 15.98 -11.44
C SER A 540 -15.03 16.38 -10.17
N GLN A 541 -16.10 15.67 -9.77
CA GLN A 541 -16.84 16.02 -8.53
C GLN A 541 -16.36 15.25 -7.28
N LEU A 542 -15.59 14.18 -7.47
CA LEU A 542 -14.99 13.39 -6.40
C LEU A 542 -13.73 14.05 -5.81
N THR A 543 -13.00 14.85 -6.59
CA THR A 543 -11.81 15.55 -6.11
C THR A 543 -12.15 16.69 -5.15
N ASP A 544 -13.22 17.45 -5.40
CA ASP A 544 -13.46 18.71 -4.69
C ASP A 544 -14.02 18.52 -3.27
N SER A 545 -14.75 17.42 -3.03
CA SER A 545 -15.34 17.14 -1.70
C SER A 545 -14.33 16.53 -0.72
N ILE A 546 -13.36 15.75 -1.22
CA ILE A 546 -12.27 15.19 -0.40
C ILE A 546 -11.13 16.21 -0.23
N LEU A 547 -10.86 17.08 -1.22
CA LEU A 547 -9.87 18.14 -1.06
C LEU A 547 -10.20 19.06 0.12
N PHE A 548 -11.46 19.32 0.43
CA PHE A 548 -11.81 20.21 1.54
C PHE A 548 -11.48 19.61 2.94
N CYS A 549 -11.57 18.28 3.09
CA CYS A 549 -11.15 17.59 4.31
C CYS A 549 -9.66 17.20 4.33
N ALA A 550 -9.04 16.94 3.17
CA ALA A 550 -7.63 16.60 3.06
C ALA A 550 -6.70 17.83 3.09
N CYS A 551 -7.10 18.95 2.48
CA CYS A 551 -6.31 20.20 2.51
C CYS A 551 -6.36 20.93 3.85
N SER A 552 -7.43 20.74 4.66
CA SER A 552 -7.48 21.36 5.99
C SER A 552 -6.56 20.69 7.03
N GLY A 553 -6.08 19.47 6.78
CA GLY A 553 -5.11 18.77 7.64
C GLY A 553 -3.64 19.08 7.32
N TYR A 554 -3.29 19.24 6.04
CA TYR A 554 -1.90 19.43 5.61
C TYR A 554 -1.47 20.91 5.44
N GLN A 555 -2.40 21.85 5.19
CA GLN A 555 -2.06 23.28 5.09
C GLN A 555 -2.24 24.06 6.40
N VAL A 556 -3.12 23.63 7.33
CA VAL A 556 -3.34 24.35 8.59
C VAL A 556 -2.17 24.20 9.57
N LEU A 557 -1.42 23.09 9.51
CA LEU A 557 -0.20 22.95 10.29
C LEU A 557 0.98 23.76 9.74
N THR A 558 0.99 24.07 8.44
CA THR A 558 2.07 24.85 7.82
C THR A 558 1.83 26.37 7.92
N LEU A 559 0.58 26.82 8.08
CA LEU A 559 0.24 28.25 8.23
C LEU A 559 0.11 28.72 9.68
N CYS A 560 -0.10 27.84 10.66
CA CYS A 560 -0.14 28.22 12.09
C CYS A 560 1.25 28.27 12.76
N LEU A 561 2.30 27.70 12.15
CA LEU A 561 3.67 27.73 12.70
C LEU A 561 4.51 28.95 12.28
N PHE A 562 3.93 29.93 11.56
CA PHE A 562 4.57 31.21 11.25
C PHE A 562 3.98 32.41 12.03
N ARG A 563 3.11 32.16 13.01
CA ARG A 563 2.59 33.17 13.95
C ARG A 563 2.41 32.58 15.35
N LEU A 564 3.52 32.29 16.01
CA LEU A 564 3.80 32.27 17.46
C LEU A 564 5.26 31.82 17.62
#